data_AF-A0A821R8X5-F1
#
_entry.id   AF-A0A821R8X5-F1
#
_cell.length_a   1.000
_cell.length_b   1.000
_cell.length_c   1.000
_cell.angle_alpha   90.00
_cell.angle_beta   90.00
_cell.angle_gamma   90.00
#
_symmetry.space_group_name_H-M   'P 1'
#
loop_
_entity.id
_entity.type
_entity.pdbx_description
1 polymer ?
#
loop_
_entity_poly.entity_id
_entity_poly.type
_entity_poly.pdbx_seq_one_letter_code
_entity_poly.pdbx_strand_id
1 'polypeptide(L)'
;VEEECSGPKATDKTGVEKLYPKHLGKHPQFGKPKPGKGKAEAHFDIHHYAGTVTYTATAWLEKDKDPINNTVATLFAKSKNSLLSILFADVAEEDSAGAKAG
;
A
#
# COMPACT_ATOMS: atom_id res chain seq x y z
N VAL A 1 -5.73 -4.77 -3.24
CA VAL A 1 -4.37 -4.25 -3.48
C VAL A 1 -3.38 -5.10 -2.69
N GLU A 2 -3.63 -5.30 -1.40
CA GLU A 2 -2.81 -6.09 -0.46
C GLU A 2 -2.41 -7.50 -0.96
N GLU A 3 -3.34 -8.31 -1.48
CA GLU A 3 -3.03 -9.69 -1.89
C GLU A 3 -2.13 -9.80 -3.15
N GLU A 4 -2.13 -8.79 -4.03
CA GLU A 4 -1.49 -8.90 -5.36
C GLU A 4 -0.22 -8.06 -5.53
N CYS A 5 0.13 -7.30 -4.49
CA CYS A 5 1.27 -6.38 -4.42
C CYS A 5 2.39 -6.84 -3.46
N SER A 6 2.22 -7.97 -2.78
CA SER A 6 3.18 -8.52 -1.81
C SER A 6 4.35 -9.29 -2.42
N GLY A 7 4.37 -9.49 -3.74
CA GLY A 7 5.43 -10.23 -4.42
C GLY A 7 6.75 -9.45 -4.53
N PRO A 8 7.92 -10.11 -4.48
CA PRO A 8 9.23 -9.44 -4.47
C PRO A 8 9.56 -8.63 -5.74
N LYS A 9 8.78 -8.78 -6.82
CA LYS A 9 8.91 -8.02 -8.08
C LYS A 9 7.70 -7.13 -8.38
N ALA A 10 6.76 -7.00 -7.44
CA ALA A 10 5.64 -6.10 -7.61
C ALA A 10 6.15 -4.65 -7.69
N THR A 11 5.62 -3.92 -8.66
CA THR A 11 5.82 -2.47 -8.84
C THR A 11 4.46 -1.78 -8.90
N ASP A 12 4.41 -0.48 -8.59
CA ASP A 12 3.17 0.31 -8.69
C ASP A 12 2.53 0.17 -10.08
N LYS A 13 3.37 0.19 -11.12
CA LYS A 13 2.96 -0.02 -12.51
C LYS A 13 2.27 -1.36 -12.70
N THR A 14 2.88 -2.45 -12.22
CA THR A 14 2.25 -3.79 -12.34
C THR A 14 0.96 -3.89 -11.52
N GLY A 15 0.85 -3.17 -10.40
CA GLY A 15 -0.38 -3.07 -9.62
C GLY A 15 -1.50 -2.42 -10.43
N VAL A 16 -1.22 -1.26 -11.05
CA VAL A 16 -2.17 -0.55 -11.93
C VAL A 16 -2.54 -1.40 -13.14
N GLU A 17 -1.58 -2.03 -13.81
CA GLU A 17 -1.82 -2.87 -14.99
C GLU A 17 -2.78 -4.02 -14.69
N LYS A 18 -2.77 -4.56 -13.46
CA LYS A 18 -3.72 -5.60 -13.02
C LYS A 18 -5.14 -5.07 -12.76
N LEU A 19 -5.31 -3.79 -12.37
CA LEU A 19 -6.63 -3.20 -12.14
C LEU A 19 -7.45 -3.11 -13.43
N TYR A 20 -6.79 -2.83 -14.56
CA TYR A 20 -7.44 -2.65 -15.85
C TYR A 20 -8.23 -3.88 -16.36
N PRO A 21 -7.65 -5.07 -16.53
CA PRO A 21 -8.38 -6.26 -17.00
C PRO A 21 -9.43 -6.74 -15.98
N LYS A 22 -9.26 -6.38 -14.70
CA LYS A 22 -10.21 -6.73 -13.63
C LYS A 22 -11.44 -5.84 -13.62
N HIS A 23 -11.30 -4.54 -13.89
CA HIS A 23 -12.38 -3.59 -13.66
C HIS A 23 -12.85 -2.81 -14.88
N LEU A 24 -11.96 -2.49 -15.84
CA LEU A 24 -12.35 -1.69 -16.99
C LEU A 24 -13.38 -2.43 -17.85
N GLY A 25 -14.51 -1.79 -18.10
CA GLY A 25 -15.63 -2.37 -18.86
C GLY A 25 -16.49 -3.38 -18.08
N LYS A 26 -16.07 -3.76 -16.86
CA LYS A 26 -16.83 -4.64 -15.96
C LYS A 26 -17.54 -3.86 -14.85
N HIS A 27 -16.93 -2.76 -14.40
CA HIS A 27 -17.51 -1.87 -13.40
C HIS A 27 -17.60 -0.45 -13.95
N PRO A 28 -18.78 0.18 -13.97
CA PRO A 28 -18.96 1.53 -14.46
C PRO A 28 -18.25 2.58 -13.60
N GLN A 29 -17.79 2.22 -12.39
CA GLN A 29 -17.05 3.09 -11.48
C GLN A 29 -15.56 3.18 -11.78
N PHE A 30 -15.01 2.31 -12.64
CA PHE A 30 -13.59 2.33 -12.98
C PHE A 30 -13.36 2.88 -14.38
N GLY A 31 -12.54 3.94 -14.48
CA GLY A 31 -12.33 4.68 -15.73
C GLY A 31 -10.87 4.94 -16.07
N LYS A 32 -10.65 5.42 -17.30
CA LYS A 32 -9.34 5.94 -17.74
C LYS A 32 -9.28 7.46 -17.47
N PRO A 33 -8.14 7.98 -16.98
CA PRO A 33 -7.99 9.41 -16.75
C PRO A 33 -8.12 10.19 -18.06
N LYS A 34 -8.77 11.35 -18.01
CA LYS A 34 -8.76 12.29 -19.14
C LYS A 34 -7.47 13.10 -19.13
N PRO A 35 -6.62 13.03 -20.17
CA PRO A 35 -5.40 13.83 -20.25
C PRO A 35 -5.76 15.32 -20.24
N GLY A 36 -5.22 16.08 -19.28
CA GLY A 36 -5.40 17.53 -19.20
C GLY A 36 -4.04 18.22 -19.22
N LYS A 37 -3.89 19.29 -20.02
CA LYS A 37 -2.68 20.12 -20.00
C LYS A 37 -2.44 20.65 -18.58
N GLY A 38 -1.23 20.43 -18.07
CA GLY A 38 -0.80 20.92 -16.75
C GLY A 38 -1.30 20.09 -15.55
N LYS A 39 -1.95 18.94 -15.78
CA LYS A 39 -2.35 18.03 -14.69
C LYS A 39 -1.22 17.04 -14.39
N ALA A 40 -1.12 16.66 -13.11
CA ALA A 40 -0.21 15.60 -12.66
C ALA A 40 -0.52 14.27 -13.36
N GLU A 41 0.50 13.41 -13.46
CA GLU A 41 0.36 12.08 -14.04
C GLU A 41 -0.68 11.26 -13.27
N ALA A 42 -1.66 10.74 -14.00
CA ALA A 42 -2.79 10.00 -13.46
C ALA A 42 -2.83 8.60 -14.06
N HIS A 43 -3.20 7.61 -13.23
CA HIS A 43 -3.14 6.20 -13.57
C HIS A 43 -4.53 5.60 -13.86
N PHE A 44 -5.57 5.98 -13.11
CA PHE A 44 -6.96 5.56 -13.31
C PHE A 44 -7.95 6.52 -12.61
N ASP A 45 -9.24 6.41 -12.96
CA ASP A 45 -10.33 7.17 -12.35
C ASP A 45 -11.25 6.25 -11.54
N ILE A 46 -11.77 6.76 -10.42
CA ILE A 46 -12.91 6.17 -9.71
C ILE A 46 -14.08 7.15 -9.70
N HIS A 47 -15.24 6.69 -10.14
CA HIS A 47 -16.48 7.46 -10.15
C HIS A 47 -17.23 7.24 -8.83
N HIS A 48 -17.01 8.15 -7.89
CA HIS A 48 -17.73 8.19 -6.61
C HIS A 48 -19.07 8.92 -6.75
N TYR A 49 -19.94 8.78 -5.74
CA TYR A 49 -21.24 9.46 -5.74
C TYR A 49 -21.13 10.99 -5.85
N ALA A 50 -20.07 11.56 -5.27
CA ALA A 50 -19.80 13.00 -5.27
C ALA A 50 -19.01 13.47 -6.51
N GLY A 51 -18.64 12.56 -7.41
CA GLY A 51 -17.89 12.87 -8.62
C GLY A 51 -16.71 11.93 -8.87
N THR A 52 -16.01 12.21 -9.97
CA THR A 52 -14.82 11.44 -10.38
C THR A 52 -13.58 11.93 -9.63
N VAL A 53 -12.87 10.99 -9.01
CA VAL A 53 -11.54 11.22 -8.45
C VAL A 53 -10.52 10.51 -9.34
N THR A 54 -9.50 11.25 -9.75
CA THR A 54 -8.40 10.76 -10.57
C THR A 54 -7.23 10.40 -9.65
N TYR A 55 -6.76 9.15 -9.73
CA TYR A 55 -5.75 8.60 -8.82
C TYR A 55 -4.39 8.46 -9.48
N THR A 56 -3.35 8.68 -8.66
CA THR A 56 -1.95 8.40 -8.99
C THR A 56 -1.48 7.26 -8.11
N ALA A 57 -0.91 6.21 -8.73
CA ALA A 57 -0.47 5.01 -8.02
C ALA A 57 1.00 5.07 -7.57
N THR A 58 1.69 6.19 -7.80
CA THR A 58 3.10 6.36 -7.46
C THR A 58 3.32 6.20 -5.95
N ALA A 59 4.30 5.36 -5.61
CA ALA A 59 4.68 4.95 -4.26
C ALA A 59 3.54 4.29 -3.46
N TRP A 60 2.56 3.67 -4.12
CA TRP A 60 1.51 2.92 -3.44
C TRP A 60 2.07 1.72 -2.70
N LEU A 61 2.95 0.96 -3.35
CA LEU A 61 3.60 -0.20 -2.72
C LEU A 61 4.43 0.16 -1.50
N GLU A 62 5.12 1.29 -1.55
CA GLU A 62 5.92 1.75 -0.41
C GLU A 62 5.02 2.18 0.75
N LYS A 63 3.94 2.90 0.45
CA LYS A 63 2.95 3.34 1.45
C LYS A 63 2.19 2.16 2.07
N ASP A 64 1.83 1.17 1.27
CA ASP A 64 1.12 -0.03 1.74
C ASP A 64 2.02 -0.96 2.55
N LYS A 65 3.34 -0.90 2.37
CA LYS A 65 4.29 -1.74 3.14
C LYS A 65 4.44 -1.32 4.60
N ASP A 66 4.01 -0.11 4.94
CA ASP A 66 4.16 0.51 6.26
C ASP A 66 5.47 0.13 6.96
N PRO A 67 6.65 0.41 6.36
CA PRO A 67 7.90 -0.11 6.86
C PRO A 67 8.24 0.50 8.22
N ILE A 68 8.05 -0.28 9.28
CA ILE A 68 8.45 0.07 10.63
C ILE A 68 9.96 -0.20 10.79
N ASN A 69 10.67 0.72 11.43
CA ASN A 69 12.06 0.47 11.78
C ASN A 69 12.14 -0.58 12.91
N ASN A 70 12.59 -1.79 12.57
CA ASN A 70 12.67 -2.93 13.49
C ASN A 70 13.50 -2.67 14.76
N THR A 71 14.58 -1.88 14.66
CA THR A 71 15.41 -1.54 15.83
C THR A 71 14.62 -0.68 16.82
N VAL A 72 13.88 0.30 16.31
CA VAL A 72 13.05 1.20 17.12
C VAL A 72 11.83 0.45 17.68
N ALA A 73 11.18 -0.39 16.88
CA ALA A 73 10.07 -1.24 17.32
C ALA A 73 10.49 -2.18 18.46
N THR A 74 11.64 -2.84 18.34
CA THR A 74 12.20 -3.70 19.39
C THR A 74 12.49 -2.92 20.67
N LEU A 75 12.99 -1.68 20.56
CA LEU A 75 13.20 -0.82 21.72
C LEU A 75 11.87 -0.45 22.39
N PHE A 76 10.84 -0.13 21.62
CA PHE A 76 9.51 0.21 22.14
C PHE A 76 8.81 -0.99 22.80
N ALA A 77 8.93 -2.19 22.21
CA ALA A 77 8.42 -3.42 22.81
C ALA A 77 9.04 -3.71 24.20
N LYS A 78 10.29 -3.28 24.43
CA LYS A 78 11.02 -3.44 25.70
C LYS A 78 10.98 -2.17 26.58
N SER A 79 10.15 -1.19 26.23
CA SER A 79 10.07 0.08 26.97
C SER A 79 9.58 -0.12 28.39
N LYS A 80 10.02 0.74 29.31
CA LYS A 80 9.47 0.82 30.68
C LYS A 80 8.09 1.50 30.73
N ASN A 81 7.68 2.16 29.64
CA ASN A 81 6.34 2.70 29.50
C ASN A 81 5.41 1.56 29.06
N SER A 82 4.47 1.20 29.93
CA SER A 82 3.58 0.04 29.74
C SER A 82 2.71 0.16 28.48
N LEU A 83 2.30 1.37 28.08
CA LEU A 83 1.52 1.56 26.87
C LEU A 83 2.36 1.27 25.63
N LEU A 84 3.59 1.78 25.58
CA LEU A 84 4.50 1.54 24.44
C LEU A 84 4.88 0.06 24.31
N SER A 85 5.15 -0.63 25.42
CA SER A 85 5.47 -2.06 25.37
C SER A 85 4.29 -2.90 24.87
N ILE A 86 3.06 -2.54 25.23
CA ILE A 86 1.84 -3.26 24.76
C ILE A 86 1.61 -3.02 23.26
N LEU A 87 1.74 -1.77 22.79
CA LEU A 87 1.46 -1.43 21.39
C LEU A 87 2.44 -2.05 20.39
N PHE A 88 3.67 -2.35 20.81
CA PHE A 88 4.72 -2.89 19.95
C PHE A 88 5.05 -4.36 20.24
N ALA A 89 4.25 -5.05 21.06
CA ALA A 89 4.48 -6.45 21.41
C ALA A 89 4.49 -7.37 20.17
N ASP A 90 3.50 -7.22 19.30
CA ASP A 90 3.32 -8.07 18.11
C ASP A 90 4.41 -7.84 17.05
N VAL A 91 4.88 -6.59 16.90
CA VAL A 91 5.95 -6.23 15.95
C VAL A 91 7.28 -6.89 16.32
N ALA A 92 7.53 -7.12 17.62
CA ALA A 92 8.72 -7.84 18.07
C ALA A 92 8.67 -9.35 17.77
N GLU A 93 7.48 -9.94 17.67
CA GLU A 93 7.30 -11.35 17.31
C GLU A 93 7.50 -11.58 15.81
N GLU A 94 7.01 -10.69 14.95
CA GLU A 94 7.18 -10.77 13.49
C GLU A 94 8.66 -10.73 13.06
N ASP A 95 9.48 -9.89 13.68
CA ASP A 95 10.93 -9.79 13.40
C ASP A 95 11.67 -11.08 13.79
N SER A 96 11.22 -11.74 14.86
CA SER A 96 11.78 -13.01 15.34
C SER A 96 11.40 -14.22 14.47
N ALA A 97 10.28 -14.14 13.73
CA ALA A 97 9.88 -15.13 12.73
C ALA A 97 10.65 -14.97 11.41
N GLY A 98 10.90 -13.72 10.97
CA GLY A 98 11.71 -13.43 9.78
C GLY A 98 13.17 -13.87 9.91
N ALA A 99 13.75 -13.78 11.11
CA ALA A 99 15.13 -14.21 11.37
C ALA A 99 15.35 -15.74 11.35
N LYS A 100 14.29 -16.56 11.43
CA LYS A 100 14.38 -18.03 11.40
C LYS A 100 14.21 -18.64 10.01
N ALA A 101 13.90 -17.83 9.00
CA ALA A 101 13.68 -18.27 7.62
C ALA A 101 14.88 -17.99 6.69
N GLY A 102 16.04 -17.60 7.24
CA GLY A 102 17.30 -17.36 6.52
C GLY A 102 18.28 -18.51 6.62
#